data_AF-A0A6A6KMS0-F1
#
_entry.id   AF-A0A6A6KMS0-F1
#
_cell.length_a   1.000
_cell.length_b   1.000
_cell.length_c   1.000
_cell.angle_alpha   90.00
_cell.angle_beta   90.00
_cell.angle_gamma   90.00
#
_symmetry.space_group_name_H-M   'P 1'
#
loop_
_entity.id
_entity.type
_entity.pdbx_description
1 polymer ?
#
loop_
_entity_poly.entity_id
_entity_poly.type
_entity_poly.pdbx_seq_one_letter_code
_entity_poly.pdbx_strand_id
1 'polypeptide(L)'
;MLFLFVLMAIGLKLLDADFAFILAAKGVENVVIIGSGPAGYTAAIYAARANLKPVVFEGYQMGGVPGGQLMTTTEVENFPGFPEGITGPDLMDRMRRQAERWGAELFQEDVESVDVKNNPFTVKSSEREVIQVFMEYCSINMLDWLH
;
A
#
# COMPACT_ATOMS: atom_id res chain seq x y z
N MET A 1 11.47 -7.63 15.92
CA MET A 1 12.53 -7.71 14.89
C MET A 1 12.06 -7.22 13.51
N LEU A 2 10.76 -7.33 13.16
CA LEU A 2 10.21 -6.72 11.92
C LEU A 2 10.07 -5.18 11.96
N PHE A 3 10.04 -4.59 13.16
CA PHE A 3 9.93 -3.12 13.36
C PHE A 3 11.18 -2.35 12.89
N LEU A 4 12.32 -3.02 12.70
CA LEU A 4 13.60 -2.38 12.39
C LEU A 4 13.88 -2.26 10.88
N PHE A 5 13.26 -3.11 10.04
CA PHE A 5 13.46 -3.06 8.58
C PHE A 5 12.70 -1.91 7.92
N VAL A 6 11.51 -1.56 8.42
CA VAL A 6 10.79 -0.36 8.00
C VAL A 6 11.59 0.89 8.36
N LEU A 7 12.20 0.92 9.56
CA LEU A 7 13.07 2.02 10.02
C LEU A 7 14.43 2.11 9.31
N MET A 8 14.98 1.01 8.79
CA MET A 8 16.24 1.06 8.02
C MET A 8 16.05 1.51 6.56
N ALA A 9 14.86 1.34 5.98
CA ALA A 9 14.50 1.98 4.71
C ALA A 9 14.22 3.49 4.89
N ILE A 10 13.89 3.93 6.11
CA ILE A 10 13.73 5.33 6.53
C ILE A 10 15.12 5.95 6.79
N GLY A 11 15.97 6.03 5.77
CA GLY A 11 17.22 6.80 5.85
C GLY A 11 16.96 8.15 6.52
N LEU A 12 17.45 8.28 7.75
CA LEU A 12 17.06 9.31 8.72
C LEU A 12 17.44 10.70 8.20
N LYS A 13 16.49 11.36 7.53
CA LYS A 13 16.38 12.82 7.39
C LYS A 13 15.03 13.31 7.94
N LEU A 14 14.58 12.71 9.04
CA LEU A 14 13.35 13.07 9.76
C LEU A 14 13.57 14.12 10.87
N LEU A 15 14.64 14.93 10.79
CA LEU A 15 15.05 15.80 11.90
C LEU A 15 14.91 17.32 11.66
N ASP A 16 14.27 17.74 10.57
CA ASP A 16 13.91 19.16 10.41
C ASP A 16 12.40 19.32 10.54
N ALA A 17 11.95 19.83 11.70
CA ALA A 17 10.55 20.15 11.99
C ALA A 17 9.94 21.11 10.93
N ASP A 18 10.78 21.92 10.30
CA ASP A 18 10.42 22.81 9.20
C ASP A 18 10.02 22.03 7.93
N PHE A 19 10.65 20.87 7.67
CA PHE A 19 10.37 20.05 6.49
C PHE A 19 9.02 19.34 6.61
N ALA A 20 8.69 18.81 7.79
CA ALA A 20 7.38 18.23 8.08
C ALA A 20 6.25 19.27 7.98
N PHE A 21 6.51 20.51 8.39
CA PHE A 21 5.53 21.60 8.31
C PHE A 21 5.27 22.06 6.87
N ILE A 22 6.32 22.13 6.03
CA ILE A 22 6.20 22.48 4.59
C ILE A 22 5.41 21.41 3.81
N LEU A 23 5.59 20.13 4.14
CA LEU A 23 4.87 19.02 3.49
C LEU A 23 3.38 19.03 3.85
N ALA A 24 3.05 19.23 5.13
CA ALA A 24 1.66 19.33 5.59
C ALA A 24 0.91 20.52 4.95
N ALA A 25 1.60 21.64 4.68
CA ALA A 25 1.00 22.82 4.07
C ALA A 25 0.72 22.70 2.56
N LYS A 26 1.25 21.68 1.87
CA LYS A 26 1.12 21.51 0.41
C LYS A 26 0.13 20.43 -0.03
N GLY A 27 -0.59 19.78 0.88
CA GLY A 27 -1.44 18.63 0.55
C GLY A 27 -0.62 17.41 0.11
N VAL A 28 0.57 17.24 0.70
CA VAL A 28 1.46 16.11 0.40
C VAL A 28 1.03 14.92 1.23
N GLU A 29 0.72 13.81 0.56
CA GLU A 29 0.46 12.54 1.23
C GLU A 29 1.79 11.96 1.72
N ASN A 30 1.81 11.46 2.95
CA ASN A 30 3.06 10.97 3.53
C ASN A 30 3.52 9.68 2.88
N VAL A 31 2.55 8.83 2.48
CA VAL A 31 2.79 7.47 1.96
C VAL A 31 1.73 7.12 0.92
N VAL A 32 2.17 6.75 -0.29
CA VAL A 32 1.33 6.17 -1.34
C VAL A 32 1.83 4.76 -1.63
N ILE A 33 0.89 3.82 -1.61
CA ILE A 33 1.11 2.41 -1.87
C ILE A 33 0.46 2.08 -3.21
N ILE A 34 1.20 1.40 -4.08
CA ILE A 34 0.69 0.98 -5.39
C ILE A 34 0.59 -0.55 -5.38
N GLY A 35 -0.64 -1.04 -5.40
CA GLY A 35 -0.99 -2.46 -5.39
C GLY A 35 -1.90 -2.86 -4.22
N SER A 36 -2.87 -3.74 -4.50
CA SER A 36 -3.89 -4.24 -3.57
C SER A 36 -3.70 -5.70 -3.16
N GLY A 37 -2.50 -6.27 -3.31
CA GLY A 37 -2.21 -7.61 -2.79
C GLY A 37 -2.04 -7.63 -1.26
N PRO A 38 -1.72 -8.81 -0.68
CA PRO A 38 -1.43 -8.94 0.75
C PRO A 38 -0.34 -7.97 1.23
N ALA A 39 0.69 -7.75 0.41
CA ALA A 39 1.78 -6.83 0.72
C ALA A 39 1.30 -5.38 0.80
N GLY A 40 0.52 -4.92 -0.18
CA GLY A 40 -0.01 -3.56 -0.23
C GLY A 40 -0.95 -3.25 0.94
N TYR A 41 -1.90 -4.13 1.23
CA TYR A 41 -2.78 -3.95 2.40
C TYR A 41 -2.03 -4.05 3.71
N THR A 42 -1.00 -4.91 3.82
CA THR A 42 -0.17 -4.96 5.04
C THR A 42 0.57 -3.65 5.24
N ALA A 43 1.24 -3.13 4.21
CA ALA A 43 1.91 -1.82 4.26
C ALA A 43 0.93 -0.71 4.68
N ALA A 44 -0.28 -0.71 4.11
CA ALA A 44 -1.32 0.26 4.41
C ALA A 44 -1.76 0.20 5.88
N ILE A 45 -1.96 -1.01 6.43
CA ILE A 45 -2.31 -1.20 7.84
C ILE A 45 -1.22 -0.63 8.75
N TYR A 46 0.05 -0.88 8.46
CA TYR A 46 1.15 -0.37 9.30
C TYR A 46 1.32 1.14 9.19
N ALA A 47 1.26 1.70 7.97
CA ALA A 47 1.34 3.15 7.75
C ALA A 47 0.15 3.90 8.37
N ALA A 48 -1.06 3.35 8.26
CA ALA A 48 -2.27 3.92 8.86
C ALA A 48 -2.19 3.90 10.40
N ARG A 49 -1.68 2.81 10.98
CA ARG A 49 -1.42 2.71 12.43
C ARG A 49 -0.36 3.69 12.92
N ALA A 50 0.58 4.08 12.07
CA ALA A 50 1.55 5.15 12.34
C ALA A 50 0.96 6.56 12.14
N ASN A 51 -0.35 6.68 11.88
CA ASN A 51 -1.07 7.93 11.64
C ASN A 51 -0.55 8.71 10.43
N LEU A 52 0.01 8.01 9.43
CA LEU A 52 0.56 8.62 8.21
C LEU A 52 -0.49 8.88 7.13
N LYS A 53 -1.73 8.41 7.33
CA LYS A 53 -2.85 8.50 6.37
C LYS A 53 -2.47 8.00 4.97
N PRO A 54 -2.11 6.71 4.82
CA PRO A 54 -1.63 6.21 3.55
C PRO A 54 -2.75 6.20 2.51
N VAL A 55 -2.39 6.55 1.28
CA VAL A 55 -3.22 6.35 0.09
C VAL A 55 -2.79 5.07 -0.60
N VAL A 56 -3.74 4.23 -1.00
CA VAL A 56 -3.48 2.97 -1.71
C VAL A 56 -4.19 2.99 -3.06
N PHE A 57 -3.43 2.83 -4.13
CA PHE A 57 -3.96 2.57 -5.46
C PHE A 57 -4.12 1.07 -5.64
N GLU A 58 -5.37 0.61 -5.70
CA GLU A 58 -5.69 -0.81 -5.74
C GLU A 58 -5.47 -1.44 -7.12
N GLY A 59 -5.41 -0.63 -8.19
CA GLY A 59 -5.47 -1.11 -9.57
C GLY A 59 -6.90 -1.43 -10.00
N TYR A 60 -7.18 -1.34 -11.30
CA TYR A 60 -8.52 -1.62 -11.85
C TYR A 60 -8.48 -2.40 -13.19
N GLN A 61 -7.92 -1.81 -14.25
CA GLN A 61 -7.88 -2.40 -15.59
C GLN A 61 -6.48 -2.91 -15.96
N MET A 62 -5.44 -2.09 -15.77
CA MET A 62 -4.05 -2.47 -16.07
C MET A 62 -3.35 -3.15 -14.89
N GLY A 63 -3.69 -2.78 -13.65
CA GLY A 63 -3.12 -3.33 -12.42
C GLY A 63 -3.71 -4.69 -11.99
N GLY A 64 -4.76 -5.16 -12.67
CA GLY A 64 -5.52 -6.35 -12.29
C GLY A 64 -6.68 -6.07 -11.34
N VAL A 65 -7.40 -7.13 -10.94
CA VAL A 65 -8.53 -7.02 -10.01
C VAL A 65 -8.02 -6.61 -8.61
N PRO A 66 -8.65 -5.64 -7.91
CA PRO A 66 -8.36 -5.32 -6.52
C PRO A 66 -8.30 -6.58 -5.66
N GLY A 67 -7.19 -6.79 -4.93
CA GLY A 67 -6.91 -8.04 -4.21
C GLY A 67 -5.84 -8.93 -4.89
N GLY A 68 -5.40 -8.57 -6.09
CA GLY A 68 -4.36 -9.29 -6.82
C GLY A 68 -4.75 -10.74 -7.18
N GLN A 69 -3.75 -11.62 -7.28
CA GLN A 69 -3.96 -13.02 -7.71
C GLN A 69 -4.82 -13.84 -6.74
N LEU A 70 -4.97 -13.42 -5.48
CA LEU A 70 -5.85 -14.11 -4.54
C LEU A 70 -7.32 -14.08 -4.96
N MET A 71 -7.72 -13.10 -5.77
CA MET A 71 -9.09 -13.03 -6.27
C MET A 71 -9.48 -14.19 -7.20
N THR A 72 -8.51 -14.96 -7.70
CA THR A 72 -8.75 -16.10 -8.59
C THR A 72 -8.55 -17.47 -7.93
N THR A 73 -8.14 -17.50 -6.65
CA THR A 73 -7.88 -18.75 -5.91
C THR A 73 -9.10 -19.15 -5.08
N THR A 74 -9.45 -20.44 -5.09
CA THR A 74 -10.60 -20.97 -4.35
C THR A 74 -10.32 -21.13 -2.85
N GLU A 75 -9.17 -21.68 -2.47
CA GLU A 75 -8.80 -21.92 -1.07
C GLU A 75 -7.33 -21.57 -0.79
N VAL A 76 -7.11 -20.95 0.36
CA VAL A 76 -5.81 -20.57 0.92
C VAL A 76 -5.66 -21.25 2.27
N GLU A 77 -4.82 -22.27 2.34
CA GLU A 77 -4.60 -23.08 3.55
C GLU A 77 -3.32 -22.72 4.31
N ASN A 78 -2.40 -22.01 3.65
CA ASN A 78 -1.07 -21.70 4.18
C ASN A 78 -0.96 -20.28 4.77
N PHE A 79 -2.06 -19.53 4.86
CA PHE A 79 -2.06 -18.21 5.49
C PHE A 79 -2.29 -18.34 7.01
N PRO A 80 -1.35 -17.87 7.86
CA PRO A 80 -1.45 -18.04 9.30
C PRO A 80 -2.66 -17.28 9.87
N GLY A 81 -3.36 -17.91 10.82
CA GLY A 81 -4.57 -17.35 11.46
C GLY A 81 -5.89 -17.93 10.94
N PHE A 82 -5.85 -18.78 9.91
CA PHE A 82 -7.00 -19.49 9.35
C PHE A 82 -6.76 -21.01 9.40
N PRO A 83 -6.95 -21.65 10.57
CA PRO A 83 -6.65 -23.08 10.74
C PRO A 83 -7.55 -24.00 9.90
N GLU A 84 -8.72 -23.50 9.49
CA GLU A 84 -9.67 -24.19 8.60
C GLU A 84 -9.52 -23.73 7.14
N GLY A 85 -8.50 -22.94 6.82
CA GLY A 85 -8.34 -22.26 5.55
C GLY A 85 -9.27 -21.05 5.39
N ILE A 86 -9.09 -20.31 4.29
CA ILE A 86 -9.95 -19.19 3.88
C ILE A 86 -9.92 -19.06 2.36
N THR A 87 -10.99 -18.54 1.75
CA THR A 87 -10.95 -18.24 0.31
C THR A 87 -10.06 -17.02 0.03
N GLY A 88 -9.46 -16.97 -1.15
CA GLY A 88 -8.62 -15.83 -1.52
C GLY A 88 -9.38 -14.49 -1.53
N PRO A 89 -10.60 -14.41 -2.10
CA PRO A 89 -11.42 -13.20 -2.03
C PRO A 89 -11.79 -12.78 -0.59
N ASP A 90 -12.14 -13.72 0.30
CA ASP A 90 -12.46 -13.38 1.69
C ASP A 90 -11.24 -12.88 2.45
N LEU A 91 -10.05 -13.45 2.18
CA LEU A 91 -8.80 -12.97 2.77
C LEU A 91 -8.52 -11.52 2.34
N MET A 92 -8.66 -11.20 1.05
CA MET A 92 -8.44 -9.86 0.53
C MET A 92 -9.44 -8.84 1.05
N ASP A 93 -10.73 -9.18 1.10
CA ASP A 93 -11.75 -8.31 1.68
C ASP A 93 -11.49 -8.04 3.18
N ARG A 94 -11.07 -9.04 3.96
CA ARG A 94 -10.68 -8.84 5.37
C ARG A 94 -9.48 -7.90 5.51
N MET A 95 -8.44 -8.08 4.68
CA MET A 95 -7.26 -7.21 4.71
C MET A 95 -7.60 -5.77 4.28
N ARG A 96 -8.41 -5.62 3.23
CA ARG A 96 -8.91 -4.33 2.74
C ARG A 96 -9.66 -3.57 3.84
N ARG A 97 -10.65 -4.22 4.47
CA ARG A 97 -11.42 -3.63 5.58
C ARG A 97 -10.54 -3.27 6.77
N GLN A 98 -9.50 -4.07 7.04
CA GLN A 98 -8.56 -3.75 8.11
C GLN A 98 -7.74 -2.50 7.79
N ALA A 99 -7.29 -2.31 6.55
CA ALA A 99 -6.62 -1.09 6.12
C ALA A 99 -7.53 0.14 6.27
N GLU A 100 -8.77 0.08 5.74
CA GLU A 100 -9.76 1.17 5.85
C GLU A 100 -10.07 1.52 7.31
N ARG A 101 -10.23 0.50 8.18
CA ARG A 101 -10.50 0.70 9.61
C ARG A 101 -9.43 1.54 10.31
N TRP A 102 -8.17 1.42 9.89
CA TRP A 102 -7.08 2.19 10.47
C TRP A 102 -6.88 3.57 9.81
N GLY A 103 -7.68 3.90 8.79
CA GLY A 103 -7.65 5.20 8.12
C GLY A 103 -6.78 5.23 6.86
N ALA A 104 -6.54 4.09 6.22
CA ALA A 104 -6.02 4.07 4.85
C ALA A 104 -7.11 4.49 3.86
N GLU A 105 -6.75 5.35 2.91
CA GLU A 105 -7.63 5.73 1.80
C GLU A 105 -7.34 4.84 0.59
N LEU A 106 -8.36 4.17 0.06
CA LEU A 106 -8.21 3.19 -1.02
C LEU A 106 -8.89 3.72 -2.29
N PHE A 107 -8.15 3.72 -3.40
CA PHE A 107 -8.67 4.13 -4.72
C PHE A 107 -8.54 2.98 -5.71
N GLN A 108 -9.67 2.59 -6.31
CA GLN A 108 -9.73 1.58 -7.38
C GLN A 108 -9.34 2.19 -8.71
N GLU A 109 -8.08 2.61 -8.80
CA GLU A 109 -7.52 3.32 -9.94
C GLU A 109 -6.17 2.72 -10.31
N ASP A 110 -5.87 2.73 -11.61
CA ASP A 110 -4.54 2.39 -12.10
C ASP A 110 -3.62 3.61 -12.02
N VAL A 111 -2.41 3.39 -11.53
CA VAL A 111 -1.34 4.38 -11.63
C VAL A 111 -0.78 4.35 -13.05
N GLU A 112 -0.86 5.49 -13.74
CA GLU A 112 -0.39 5.64 -15.13
C GLU A 112 1.09 6.06 -15.18
N SER A 113 1.52 6.88 -14.23
CA SER A 113 2.91 7.33 -14.18
C SER A 113 3.36 7.70 -12.78
N VAL A 114 4.67 7.55 -12.55
CA VAL A 114 5.34 8.03 -11.35
C VAL A 114 6.56 8.86 -11.74
N ASP A 115 6.62 10.10 -11.31
CA ASP A 115 7.82 10.93 -11.41
C ASP A 115 8.65 10.82 -10.13
N VAL A 116 9.79 10.14 -10.24
CA VAL A 116 10.78 9.95 -9.17
C VAL A 116 11.99 10.88 -9.28
N LYS A 117 12.03 11.76 -10.29
CA LYS A 117 13.20 12.62 -10.55
C LYS A 117 13.29 13.77 -9.56
N ASN A 118 12.15 14.19 -9.00
CA ASN A 118 12.05 15.29 -8.06
C ASN A 118 11.48 14.76 -6.72
N ASN A 119 11.96 15.30 -5.60
CA ASN A 119 11.39 15.05 -4.29
C ASN A 119 10.60 16.30 -3.85
N PRO A 120 9.31 16.18 -3.48
CA PRO A 120 8.50 14.95 -3.37
C PRO A 120 8.16 14.30 -4.73
N PHE A 121 8.04 12.97 -4.72
CA PHE A 121 7.63 12.18 -5.88
C PHE A 121 6.18 12.49 -6.26
N THR A 122 5.85 12.34 -7.53
CA THR A 122 4.48 12.55 -8.02
C THR A 122 3.92 11.27 -8.62
N VAL A 123 2.75 10.85 -8.16
CA VAL A 123 2.03 9.68 -8.66
C VAL A 123 0.78 10.19 -9.38
N LYS A 124 0.55 9.76 -10.62
CA LYS A 124 -0.63 10.15 -11.41
C LYS A 124 -1.45 8.92 -11.77
N SER A 125 -2.75 9.00 -11.51
CA SER A 125 -3.79 8.16 -12.10
C SER A 125 -4.57 8.94 -13.15
N SER A 126 -5.52 8.29 -13.81
CA SER A 126 -6.44 8.92 -14.75
C SER A 126 -7.28 10.04 -14.11
N GLU A 127 -7.55 9.95 -12.81
CA GLU A 127 -8.45 10.87 -12.09
C GLU A 127 -7.71 11.80 -11.14
N ARG A 128 -6.46 11.47 -10.74
CA ARG A 128 -5.79 12.13 -9.61
C ARG A 128 -4.30 12.30 -9.83
N GLU A 129 -3.77 13.34 -9.18
CA GLU A 129 -2.35 13.56 -9.01
C GLU A 129 -2.06 13.68 -7.52
N VAL A 130 -1.23 12.77 -7.01
CA VAL A 130 -0.85 12.70 -5.60
C VAL A 130 0.64 13.02 -5.48
N ILE A 131 0.96 14.05 -4.71
CA ILE A 131 2.34 14.44 -4.40
C ILE A 131 2.72 13.75 -3.10
N GLN A 132 3.86 13.06 -3.06
CA GLN A 132 4.23 12.23 -1.92
C GLN A 132 5.72 12.07 -1.66
N VAL A 133 6.07 11.61 -0.45
CA VAL A 133 7.47 11.46 -0.01
C VAL A 133 7.96 10.02 -0.09
N PHE A 134 7.08 9.00 -0.04
CA PHE A 134 7.50 7.60 0.05
C PHE A 134 6.57 6.64 -0.72
N MET A 135 7.13 5.97 -1.74
CA MET A 135 6.41 4.99 -2.56
C MET A 135 6.79 3.56 -2.19
N GLU A 136 5.80 2.70 -1.99
CA GLU A 136 6.00 1.24 -1.94
C GLU A 136 5.27 0.57 -3.11
N TYR A 137 6.04 -0.11 -3.97
CA TYR A 137 5.50 -0.86 -5.09
C TYR A 137 5.35 -2.33 -4.68
N CYS A 138 4.11 -2.77 -4.49
CA CYS A 138 3.79 -4.10 -3.93
C CYS A 138 3.15 -5.04 -4.97
N SER A 139 3.61 -5.00 -6.22
CA SER A 139 3.24 -6.00 -7.23
C SER A 139 4.04 -7.28 -6.99
N ILE A 140 3.48 -8.22 -6.23
CA ILE A 140 4.04 -9.56 -6.03
C ILE A 140 3.18 -10.57 -6.79
N ASN A 141 3.82 -11.42 -7.60
CA ASN A 141 3.23 -12.67 -8.06
C ASN A 141 3.19 -13.64 -6.87
N MET A 142 2.00 -13.91 -6.34
CA MET A 142 1.86 -14.78 -5.17
C MET A 142 2.15 -16.25 -5.49
N LEU A 143 2.18 -16.63 -6.77
CA LEU A 143 2.64 -17.94 -7.24
C LEU A 143 4.06 -18.30 -6.77
N ASP A 144 4.92 -17.32 -6.48
CA ASP A 144 6.29 -17.59 -5.99
C ASP A 144 6.32 -18.04 -4.52
N TRP A 145 5.22 -17.91 -3.77
CA TRP A 145 5.11 -18.29 -2.35
C TRP A 145 4.39 -19.64 -2.12
N LEU A 146 3.81 -20.23 -3.17
CA LEU A 146 3.05 -21.47 -3.12
C LEU A 146 3.83 -22.70 -3.64
N HIS A 147 5.13 -22.54 -3.92
CA HIS A 147 6.03 -23.61 -4.37
C HIS A 147 7.20 -23.84 -3.41
#